data_AF-A0A7S3X2V8-F1
#
_entry.id   AF-A0A7S3X2V8-F1
#
_cell.length_a   1.000
_cell.length_b   1.000
_cell.length_c   1.000
_cell.angle_alpha   90.00
_cell.angle_beta   90.00
_cell.angle_gamma   90.00
#
_symmetry.space_group_name_H-M   'P 1'
#
loop_
_entity.id
_entity.type
_entity.pdbx_description
1 polymer ?
#
loop_
_entity_poly.entity_id
_entity_poly.type
_entity_poly.pdbx_seq_one_letter_code
_entity_poly.pdbx_strand_id
1 'polypeptide(L)'
;MVQTAMDRRIPIALVAEQEPSRGGCPFAQLLQQTPRVLQQPPYKLYDTLAVPLFPSMEHRRVSLRHILRSMGAVPCDARALTRCLHLCRRRIGRLLEVPTPGKARLAGNRLLWRMRPGACSGGVGGEAVPAAV
;
A
#
# COMPACT_ATOMS: atom_id res chain seq x y z
N MET A 1 -8.65 -15.33 -6.56
CA MET A 1 -8.10 -13.95 -6.66
C MET A 1 -6.81 -13.78 -5.86
N VAL A 2 -6.79 -13.95 -4.52
CA VAL A 2 -5.55 -13.83 -3.72
C VAL A 2 -4.50 -14.86 -4.13
N GLN A 3 -4.89 -16.14 -4.22
CA GLN A 3 -4.00 -17.21 -4.67
C GLN A 3 -3.34 -16.91 -6.01
N THR A 4 -4.13 -16.50 -7.01
CA THR A 4 -3.65 -16.10 -8.34
C THR A 4 -2.66 -14.93 -8.30
N ALA A 5 -2.83 -13.97 -7.38
CA ALA A 5 -1.89 -12.88 -7.21
C ALA A 5 -0.55 -13.40 -6.64
N MET A 6 -0.60 -14.34 -5.68
CA MET A 6 0.59 -14.98 -5.14
C MET A 6 1.31 -15.85 -6.17
N ASP A 7 0.56 -16.62 -6.98
CA ASP A 7 1.10 -17.43 -8.08
C ASP A 7 1.85 -16.54 -9.09
N ARG A 8 1.32 -15.34 -9.35
CA ARG A 8 1.94 -14.33 -10.22
C ARG A 8 3.00 -13.46 -9.53
N ARG A 9 3.32 -13.74 -8.26
CA ARG A 9 4.27 -12.96 -7.44
C ARG A 9 3.95 -11.47 -7.38
N ILE A 10 2.67 -11.13 -7.42
CA ILE A 10 2.21 -9.75 -7.23
C ILE A 10 2.30 -9.45 -5.72
N PRO A 11 3.01 -8.37 -5.31
CA PRO A 11 3.09 -8.00 -3.90
C PRO A 11 1.71 -7.72 -3.31
N ILE A 12 1.43 -8.28 -2.13
CA ILE A 12 0.17 -8.10 -1.41
C ILE A 12 0.45 -7.34 -0.12
N ALA A 13 -0.14 -6.15 0.02
CA ALA A 13 -0.13 -5.41 1.26
C ALA A 13 -1.32 -5.83 2.12
N LEU A 14 -1.06 -6.49 3.25
CA LEU A 14 -2.10 -6.87 4.21
C LEU A 14 -2.47 -5.68 5.10
N VAL A 15 -3.78 -5.41 5.19
CA VAL A 15 -4.34 -4.32 5.99
C VAL A 15 -5.50 -4.86 6.83
N ALA A 16 -5.50 -4.56 8.12
CA ALA A 16 -6.55 -4.96 9.04
C ALA A 16 -7.33 -3.73 9.52
N GLU A 17 -8.55 -3.54 9.03
CA GLU A 17 -9.48 -2.52 9.53
C GLU A 17 -9.78 -2.78 11.01
N GLN A 18 -9.66 -1.74 11.84
CA GLN A 18 -9.87 -1.82 13.29
C GLN A 18 -11.23 -1.29 13.72
N GLU A 19 -11.96 -0.63 12.81
CA GLU A 19 -13.28 -0.06 13.08
C GLU A 19 -14.41 -1.07 12.82
N PRO A 20 -15.12 -1.58 13.84
CA PRO A 20 -16.14 -2.60 13.66
C PRO A 20 -17.30 -2.14 12.76
N SER A 21 -17.68 -0.86 12.85
CA SER A 21 -18.71 -0.27 11.98
C SER A 21 -18.34 -0.26 10.49
N ARG A 22 -17.06 -0.55 10.16
CA ARG A 22 -16.52 -0.65 8.80
C ARG A 22 -16.01 -2.04 8.46
N GLY A 23 -16.41 -3.05 9.24
CA GLY A 23 -16.01 -4.45 9.02
C GLY A 23 -14.69 -4.83 9.69
N GLY A 24 -14.18 -4.00 10.62
CA GLY A 24 -13.06 -4.38 11.46
C GLY A 24 -13.42 -5.54 12.39
N CYS A 25 -12.47 -6.46 12.58
CA CYS A 25 -12.64 -7.62 13.45
C CYS A 25 -11.29 -8.04 14.07
N PRO A 26 -11.31 -8.83 15.15
CA PRO A 26 -10.10 -9.42 15.70
C PRO A 26 -9.37 -10.25 14.64
N PHE A 27 -8.05 -10.09 14.55
CA PHE A 27 -7.24 -10.76 13.52
C PHE A 27 -7.38 -12.29 13.54
N ALA A 28 -7.59 -12.89 14.71
CA ALA A 28 -7.85 -14.33 14.85
C ALA A 28 -9.05 -14.81 14.03
N GLN A 29 -10.08 -13.98 13.86
CA GLN A 29 -11.25 -14.32 13.05
C GLN A 29 -10.91 -14.41 11.55
N LEU A 30 -10.00 -13.54 11.06
CA LEU A 30 -9.52 -13.61 9.68
C LEU A 30 -8.75 -14.92 9.41
N LEU A 31 -7.95 -15.37 10.37
CA LEU A 31 -7.23 -16.65 10.27
C LEU A 31 -8.19 -17.84 10.17
N GLN A 32 -9.29 -17.83 10.93
CA GLN A 32 -10.30 -18.89 10.88
C GLN A 32 -11.04 -18.95 9.55
N GLN A 33 -11.31 -17.79 8.94
CA GLN A 33 -12.04 -17.68 7.69
C GLN A 33 -11.16 -17.88 6.44
N THR A 34 -9.84 -17.73 6.59
CA THR A 34 -8.91 -17.87 5.47
C THR A 34 -8.72 -19.34 5.10
N PRO A 35 -8.86 -19.74 3.82
CA PRO A 35 -8.60 -21.11 3.39
C PRO A 35 -7.22 -21.62 3.82
N ARG A 36 -7.14 -22.85 4.37
CA ARG A 36 -5.89 -23.45 4.88
C ARG A 36 -4.75 -23.45 3.86
N VAL A 37 -5.07 -23.64 2.57
CA VAL A 37 -4.09 -23.61 1.47
C VAL A 37 -3.31 -22.30 1.45
N LEU A 38 -3.95 -21.16 1.74
CA LEU A 38 -3.28 -19.85 1.77
C LEU A 38 -2.44 -19.65 3.03
N GLN A 39 -2.74 -20.36 4.13
CA GLN A 39 -2.03 -20.22 5.39
C GLN A 39 -0.74 -21.04 5.43
N GLN A 40 -0.68 -22.13 4.67
CA GLN A 40 0.43 -23.09 4.68
C GLN A 40 1.43 -22.85 3.54
N PRO A 41 2.63 -23.44 3.58
CA PRO A 41 3.51 -23.51 2.42
C PRO A 41 2.78 -24.11 1.20
N PRO A 42 2.99 -23.59 -0.03
CA PRO A 42 4.01 -22.60 -0.41
C PRO A 42 3.57 -21.14 -0.23
N TYR A 43 2.31 -20.86 0.07
CA TYR A 43 1.75 -19.51 0.05
C TYR A 43 2.12 -18.70 1.30
N LYS A 44 1.82 -19.22 2.49
CA LYS A 44 2.04 -18.53 3.78
C LYS A 44 1.56 -17.07 3.76
N LEU A 45 0.29 -16.82 3.41
CA LEU A 45 -0.28 -15.48 3.25
C LEU A 45 0.00 -14.55 4.44
N TYR A 46 -0.02 -15.10 5.66
CA TYR A 46 0.19 -14.35 6.90
C TYR A 46 1.62 -14.42 7.46
N ASP A 47 2.62 -14.74 6.63
CA ASP A 47 4.04 -14.67 7.03
C ASP A 47 4.49 -13.24 7.34
N THR A 48 3.79 -12.25 6.76
CA THR A 48 3.95 -10.82 7.06
C THR A 48 2.77 -10.31 7.88
N LEU A 49 3.04 -9.53 8.94
CA LEU A 49 2.00 -8.93 9.75
C LEU A 49 1.17 -7.90 8.97
N ALA A 50 -0.15 -7.97 9.12
CA ALA A 50 -1.06 -6.98 8.56
C ALA A 50 -0.89 -5.61 9.25
N VAL A 51 -0.91 -4.54 8.47
CA VAL A 51 -0.87 -3.18 9.01
C VAL A 51 -2.26 -2.84 9.59
N PRO A 52 -2.37 -2.47 10.87
CA PRO A 52 -3.65 -2.07 11.44
C PRO A 52 -4.07 -0.70 10.88
N LEU A 53 -5.30 -0.60 10.37
CA LEU A 53 -5.92 0.65 9.94
C LEU A 53 -6.86 1.15 11.04
N PHE A 54 -6.40 2.13 11.81
CA PHE A 54 -7.17 2.68 12.91
C PHE A 54 -8.24 3.69 12.44
N PRO A 55 -9.34 3.85 13.21
CA PRO A 55 -10.38 4.83 12.91
C PRO A 55 -10.00 6.27 13.24
N SER A 56 -9.26 6.47 14.34
CA SER A 56 -8.91 7.82 14.81
C SER A 56 -8.06 8.54 13.77
N MET A 57 -8.31 9.83 13.53
CA MET A 57 -7.65 10.58 12.46
C MET A 57 -6.12 10.54 12.57
N GLU A 58 -5.59 10.67 13.78
CA GLU A 58 -4.15 10.69 14.02
C GLU A 58 -3.49 9.33 13.77
N HIS A 59 -4.08 8.24 14.27
CA HIS A 59 -3.54 6.90 14.02
C HIS A 59 -3.77 6.46 12.57
N ARG A 60 -4.90 6.85 11.97
CA ARG A 60 -5.21 6.54 10.56
C ARG A 60 -4.17 7.11 9.61
N ARG A 61 -3.64 8.32 9.86
CA ARG A 61 -2.54 8.90 9.07
C ARG A 61 -1.28 8.04 9.13
N VAL A 62 -0.93 7.55 10.32
CA VAL A 62 0.22 6.67 10.53
C VAL A 62 -0.01 5.32 9.84
N SER A 63 -1.18 4.70 10.03
CA SER A 63 -1.58 3.46 9.33
C SER A 63 -1.45 3.60 7.82
N LEU A 64 -2.03 4.64 7.22
CA LEU A 64 -1.97 4.88 5.78
C LEU A 64 -0.53 5.05 5.28
N ARG A 65 0.34 5.70 6.06
CA ARG A 65 1.76 5.79 5.76
C ARG A 65 2.43 4.41 5.73
N HIS A 66 2.13 3.54 6.69
CA HIS A 66 2.67 2.17 6.69
C HIS A 66 2.15 1.34 5.52
N ILE A 67 0.87 1.48 5.17
CA ILE A 67 0.27 0.83 3.99
C ILE A 67 0.96 1.30 2.71
N LEU A 68 1.19 2.61 2.55
CA LEU A 68 1.92 3.13 1.39
C LEU A 68 3.33 2.55 1.32
N ARG A 69 4.03 2.47 2.47
CA ARG A 69 5.37 1.88 2.52
C ARG A 69 5.37 0.39 2.20
N SER A 70 4.38 -0.38 2.65
CA SER A 70 4.27 -1.81 2.30
C SER A 70 3.98 -2.02 0.81
N MET A 71 3.32 -1.05 0.16
CA MET A 71 3.16 -1.01 -1.30
C MET A 71 4.42 -0.48 -2.04
N GLY A 72 5.53 -0.21 -1.34
CA GLY A 72 6.78 0.24 -1.95
C GLY A 72 6.89 1.76 -2.12
N ALA A 73 6.02 2.55 -1.49
CA ALA A 73 6.17 4.00 -1.50
C ALA A 73 7.41 4.45 -0.72
N VAL A 74 8.11 5.42 -1.28
CA VAL A 74 9.23 6.10 -0.62
C VAL A 74 8.83 7.53 -0.24
N PRO A 75 9.43 8.09 0.83
CA PRO A 75 9.33 9.51 1.09
C PRO A 75 9.74 10.29 -0.15
N CYS A 76 8.97 11.32 -0.50
CA CYS A 76 9.36 12.21 -1.59
C CYS A 76 9.19 13.67 -1.18
N ASP A 77 9.94 14.54 -1.87
CA ASP A 77 9.82 15.97 -1.67
C ASP A 77 8.42 16.45 -2.08
N ALA A 78 7.74 17.07 -1.11
CA ALA A 78 6.44 17.69 -1.25
C ALA A 78 6.35 18.63 -2.47
N ARG A 79 7.42 19.38 -2.73
CA ARG A 79 7.49 20.34 -3.84
C ARG A 79 7.55 19.62 -5.18
N ALA A 80 8.33 18.55 -5.27
CA ALA A 80 8.40 17.71 -6.47
C ALA A 80 7.04 17.07 -6.78
N LEU A 81 6.36 16.53 -5.76
CA LEU A 81 5.06 15.88 -5.97
C LEU A 81 3.96 16.88 -6.31
N THR A 82 3.94 18.05 -5.67
CA THR A 82 2.99 19.13 -6.00
C THR A 82 3.18 19.60 -7.44
N ARG A 83 4.43 19.77 -7.90
CA ARG A 83 4.74 20.09 -9.30
C ARG A 83 4.28 18.99 -10.25
N CYS A 84 4.59 17.73 -9.94
CA CYS A 84 4.18 16.58 -10.75
C CYS A 84 2.65 16.48 -10.85
N LEU A 85 1.92 16.61 -9.73
CA LEU A 85 0.46 16.61 -9.71
C LEU A 85 -0.11 17.80 -10.48
N HIS A 86 0.48 18.98 -10.36
CA HIS A 86 0.06 20.15 -11.14
C HIS A 86 0.21 19.89 -12.65
N LEU A 87 1.33 19.30 -13.07
CA LEU A 87 1.57 18.92 -14.47
C LEU A 87 0.60 17.82 -14.94
N CYS A 88 0.39 16.77 -14.14
CA CYS A 88 -0.57 15.71 -14.42
C CYS A 88 -2.00 16.24 -14.50
N ARG A 89 -2.41 17.13 -13.58
CA ARG A 89 -3.72 17.80 -13.61
C ARG A 89 -3.89 18.68 -14.84
N ARG A 90 -2.86 19.38 -15.31
CA ARG A 90 -2.91 20.14 -16.57
C ARG A 90 -3.02 19.25 -17.82
N ARG A 91 -2.48 18.03 -17.76
CA ARG A 91 -2.61 17.03 -18.84
C ARG A 91 -3.98 16.33 -18.81
N ILE A 92 -4.45 15.92 -17.64
CA ILE A 92 -5.75 15.26 -17.46
C ILE A 92 -6.90 16.27 -17.63
N GLY A 93 -6.75 17.51 -17.17
CA GLY A 93 -7.72 18.59 -17.41
C GLY A 93 -7.83 19.02 -18.87
N ARG A 94 -6.97 18.50 -19.76
CA ARG A 94 -7.15 18.60 -21.22
C ARG A 94 -8.01 17.47 -21.80
N LEU A 95 -8.23 16.40 -21.04
CA LEU A 95 -9.06 15.24 -21.40
C LEU A 95 -10.41 15.22 -20.68
N LEU A 96 -10.57 15.93 -19.57
CA LEU A 96 -11.82 16.07 -18.83
C LEU A 96 -11.94 17.53 -18.38
N GLU A 97 -12.89 18.27 -18.92
CA GLU A 97 -13.28 19.57 -18.37
C GLU A 97 -13.82 19.37 -16.95
N VAL A 98 -12.97 19.58 -15.94
CA VAL A 98 -13.37 19.50 -14.54
C VAL A 98 -13.09 20.84 -13.87
N PRO A 99 -14.09 21.47 -13.22
CA PRO A 99 -13.94 22.80 -12.65
C PRO A 99 -12.98 22.77 -11.45
N THR A 100 -12.16 23.82 -11.37
CA THR A 100 -11.17 24.04 -10.32
C THR A 100 -11.85 24.40 -8.99
N PRO A 101 -11.53 23.74 -7.86
CA PRO A 101 -11.94 24.26 -6.56
C PRO A 101 -10.97 25.37 -6.12
N GLY A 102 -11.57 26.43 -5.56
CA GLY A 102 -10.92 27.65 -5.11
C GLY A 102 -9.79 27.46 -4.10
N LYS A 103 -8.95 28.50 -4.02
CA LYS A 103 -7.72 28.57 -3.22
C LYS A 103 -8.01 28.34 -1.73
N ALA A 104 -7.76 27.14 -1.23
CA ALA A 104 -7.58 26.90 0.20
C ALA A 104 -6.08 26.86 0.52
N ARG A 105 -5.59 27.94 1.15
CA ARG A 105 -4.26 28.01 1.76
C ARG A 105 -4.28 27.16 3.04
N LEU A 106 -3.49 26.09 3.10
CA LEU A 106 -3.19 25.38 4.34
C LEU A 106 -1.67 25.20 4.47
N ALA A 107 -1.12 25.91 5.45
CA ALA A 107 0.21 25.70 5.99
C ALA A 107 0.26 24.34 6.71
N GLY A 108 1.41 23.68 6.69
CA GLY A 108 1.68 22.47 7.46
C GLY A 108 2.52 21.45 6.68
N ASN A 109 3.66 21.05 7.26
CA ASN A 109 4.61 20.08 6.72
C ASN A 109 3.91 18.81 6.20
N ARG A 110 3.74 18.69 4.88
CA ARG A 110 3.19 17.49 4.22
C ARG A 110 4.31 16.69 3.58
N LEU A 111 4.72 15.60 4.24
CA LEU A 111 5.46 14.54 3.56
C LEU A 111 4.49 13.86 2.57
N LEU A 112 4.73 14.08 1.28
CA LEU A 112 4.00 13.44 0.17
C LEU A 112 4.76 12.15 -0.22
N TRP A 113 4.07 11.19 -0.85
CA TRP A 113 4.58 9.85 -1.12
C TRP A 113 4.66 9.57 -2.62
N ARG A 114 5.78 9.00 -3.09
CA ARG A 114 5.96 8.55 -4.49
C ARG A 114 6.20 7.04 -4.50
N MET A 115 5.57 6.33 -5.44
CA MET A 115 5.86 4.90 -5.66
C MET A 115 7.24 4.75 -6.27
N ARG A 116 8.01 3.74 -5.83
CA ARG A 116 9.27 3.39 -6.50
C ARG A 116 9.00 3.01 -7.97
N PRO A 117 9.79 3.51 -8.93
CA PRO A 117 9.82 2.93 -10.27
C PRO A 117 10.18 1.44 -10.16
N GLY A 118 9.38 0.56 -10.73
CA GLY A 118 9.61 -0.90 -10.67
C GLY A 118 8.92 -1.65 -9.52
N ALA A 119 8.07 -1.00 -8.71
CA ALA A 119 7.28 -1.69 -7.67
C ALA A 119 6.28 -2.75 -8.22
N CYS A 120 6.15 -2.87 -9.56
CA CYS A 120 5.33 -3.87 -10.23
C CYS A 120 6.11 -4.79 -11.19
N SER A 121 7.45 -4.71 -11.24
CA SER A 121 8.25 -5.60 -12.09
C SER A 121 8.89 -6.68 -11.24
N GLY A 122 8.29 -7.88 -11.25
CA GLY A 122 8.88 -9.08 -10.66
C GLY A 122 10.22 -9.40 -11.33
N GLY A 123 11.31 -9.17 -10.60
CA GLY A 123 12.65 -9.60 -10.98
C GLY A 123 12.96 -10.94 -10.34
N VAL A 124 13.17 -11.96 -11.16
CA VAL A 124 13.72 -13.25 -10.76
C VAL A 124 15.21 -13.04 -10.50
N GLY A 125 15.64 -13.12 -9.25
CA GLY A 125 17.04 -13.17 -8.85
C GLY A 125 17.22 -14.36 -7.91
N GLY A 126 17.61 -15.51 -8.47
CA GLY A 126 18.05 -16.65 -7.69
C GLY A 126 19.46 -16.37 -7.17
N GLU A 127 19.61 -16.28 -5.86
CA GLU A 127 20.91 -16.27 -5.20
C GLU A 127 21.15 -17.68 -4.64
N ALA A 128 22.17 -18.34 -5.18
CA ALA A 128 22.63 -19.63 -4.74
C ALA A 128 23.31 -19.50 -3.37
N VAL A 129 22.83 -20.26 -2.38
CA VAL A 129 23.47 -20.36 -1.06
C VAL A 129 24.60 -21.40 -1.16
N PRO A 130 25.86 -21.09 -0.82
CA PRO A 130 26.89 -22.11 -0.78
C PRO A 130 26.71 -22.98 0.47
N ALA A 131 26.80 -24.29 0.29
CA ALA A 131 26.91 -25.26 1.37
C ALA A 131 28.25 -25.04 2.10
N ALA A 132 28.18 -24.74 3.39
CA ALA A 132 29.34 -24.80 4.27
C ALA A 132 29.53 -26.25 4.74
N VAL A 133 30.76 -26.72 4.59
CA VAL A 133 31.31 -28.02 5.01
C VAL A 133 31.35 -28.14 6.53
#